data_AF-A0A855ILN1-F1
#
_entry.id   AF-A0A855ILN1-F1
#
_cell.length_a   1.000
_cell.length_b   1.000
_cell.length_c   1.000
_cell.angle_alpha   90.00
_cell.angle_beta   90.00
_cell.angle_gamma   90.00
#
_symmetry.space_group_name_H-M   'P 1'
#
loop_
_entity.id
_entity.type
_entity.pdbx_description
1 polymer ?
#
loop_
_entity_poly.entity_id
_entity_poly.type
_entity_poly.pdbx_seq_one_letter_code
_entity_poly.pdbx_strand_id
1 'polypeptide(L)'
;MNKLSKILVSLVVALPLISLFVSQTGTANTMDKTANSGKSEIATLAGGCFWCTESDLEKLTGVTDVISGYSGGELENPTYKQVSSGKSGHIEVINVTYNPDVVSYEQVLDQFFRHIDPTDDKGSFVDRGPQYRPAVFYHNQEQKDVAQNFMMEIDKAQIFGEPLKTELIKFEKFWPAEDYHQDYYKKSKVRYNYYRYASGRDQYLDKIFGDDRKENPKTIRQIIDDKNATANAKTYSKPSDAEIKASLTSLQYDVTQDDATERPFDNKYWDNKQEGIYVDIVTGEPLFSSKDKYKSGTGWPSFTQPISEAYVVTTTDYKLLYPRTEVRSKFGDSHLGHVFKDGPKPTGLRYCMNSAAMRFIPADKLAEEGYEEYIEMFEG
;
A
#
# COMPACT_ATOMS: atom_id res chain seq x y z
N MET A 1 14.01 -38.49 73.71
CA MET A 1 15.19 -39.35 73.96
C MET A 1 16.01 -39.35 72.67
N ASN A 2 17.01 -38.46 72.51
CA ASN A 2 18.46 -38.70 72.68
C ASN A 2 18.96 -39.91 71.83
N LYS A 3 19.95 -39.89 70.93
CA LYS A 3 21.10 -39.03 70.53
C LYS A 3 21.56 -39.54 69.13
N LEU A 4 21.93 -38.70 68.15
CA LEU A 4 23.31 -38.37 67.71
C LEU A 4 24.37 -39.50 67.73
N SER A 5 24.96 -39.86 66.56
CA SER A 5 26.32 -39.43 66.09
C SER A 5 27.14 -40.46 65.24
N LYS A 6 27.79 -39.95 64.16
CA LYS A 6 29.12 -40.29 63.53
C LYS A 6 29.28 -41.61 62.73
N ILE A 7 29.56 -41.62 61.41
CA ILE A 7 30.75 -41.24 60.57
C ILE A 7 31.99 -42.13 60.78
N LEU A 8 32.43 -42.84 59.72
CA LEU A 8 33.80 -42.98 59.13
C LEU A 8 33.79 -44.20 58.14
N VAL A 9 34.11 -44.16 56.83
CA VAL A 9 35.31 -43.79 56.02
C VAL A 9 35.98 -45.03 55.39
N SER A 10 36.03 -45.04 54.03
CA SER A 10 37.05 -45.66 53.11
C SER A 10 37.18 -47.20 53.01
N LEU A 11 37.68 -47.88 51.95
CA LEU A 11 38.33 -47.56 50.67
C LEU A 11 38.29 -48.82 49.74
N VAL A 12 38.04 -48.62 48.44
CA VAL A 12 38.57 -49.25 47.19
C VAL A 12 39.20 -50.67 47.19
N VAL A 13 38.73 -51.55 46.28
CA VAL A 13 39.56 -52.43 45.39
C VAL A 13 38.86 -52.62 44.03
N ALA A 14 39.64 -52.57 42.95
CA ALA A 14 39.25 -52.52 41.54
C ALA A 14 39.25 -53.88 40.81
N LEU A 15 38.31 -54.04 39.84
CA LEU A 15 38.31 -54.59 38.43
C LEU A 15 39.31 -55.72 37.99
N PRO A 16 39.16 -56.43 36.83
CA PRO A 16 38.16 -56.32 35.71
C PRO A 16 37.66 -57.67 35.08
N LEU A 17 36.69 -57.61 34.15
CA LEU A 17 36.56 -58.45 32.92
C LEU A 17 35.29 -58.02 32.14
N ILE A 18 35.39 -57.05 31.24
CA ILE A 18 35.47 -57.20 29.76
C ILE A 18 34.27 -57.97 29.15
N SER A 19 33.35 -57.24 28.53
CA SER A 19 32.96 -57.49 27.13
C SER A 19 32.30 -56.27 26.50
N LEU A 20 32.98 -55.78 25.47
CA LEU A 20 32.60 -54.79 24.48
C LEU A 20 31.12 -54.84 24.03
N PHE A 21 30.49 -53.67 23.93
CA PHE A 21 29.80 -53.26 22.70
C PHE A 21 29.99 -51.76 22.50
N VAL A 22 30.61 -51.39 21.37
CA VAL A 22 30.79 -50.02 20.90
C VAL A 22 29.56 -49.64 20.09
N SER A 23 28.96 -48.49 20.41
CA SER A 23 28.33 -47.61 19.42
C SER A 23 28.51 -46.17 19.88
N GLN A 24 29.36 -45.43 19.16
CA GLN A 24 29.45 -43.99 19.23
C GLN A 24 28.27 -43.38 18.47
N THR A 25 27.53 -42.46 19.09
CA THR A 25 27.10 -41.23 18.42
C THR A 25 27.06 -40.11 19.45
N GLY A 26 27.83 -39.05 19.20
CA GLY A 26 27.87 -37.86 20.03
C GLY A 26 26.56 -37.08 19.93
N THR A 27 26.05 -36.64 21.07
CA THR A 27 25.01 -35.61 21.14
C THR A 27 25.66 -34.25 20.96
N ALA A 28 25.53 -33.68 19.77
CA ALA A 28 25.85 -32.29 19.51
C ALA A 28 24.69 -31.40 20.01
N ASN A 29 25.02 -30.53 20.97
CA ASN A 29 24.41 -29.23 21.26
C ASN A 29 22.95 -29.02 20.82
N THR A 30 22.02 -29.29 21.74
CA THR A 30 20.76 -28.55 21.81
C THR A 30 21.06 -27.10 22.16
N MET A 31 21.29 -26.27 21.13
CA MET A 31 20.98 -24.84 21.25
C MET A 31 19.47 -24.74 21.32
N ASP A 32 18.99 -24.49 22.52
CA ASP A 32 17.64 -24.04 22.82
C ASP A 32 17.42 -22.71 22.09
N LYS A 33 16.94 -22.78 20.85
CA LYS A 33 16.21 -21.66 20.25
C LYS A 33 14.87 -21.66 20.96
N THR A 34 14.83 -20.98 22.09
CA THR A 34 13.59 -20.46 22.68
C THR A 34 12.90 -19.68 21.56
N ALA A 35 11.95 -20.34 20.90
CA ALA A 35 11.11 -19.74 19.89
C ALA A 35 10.32 -18.64 20.60
N ASN A 36 10.60 -17.40 20.25
CA ASN A 36 9.68 -16.33 20.50
C ASN A 36 8.44 -16.63 19.66
N SER A 37 7.47 -17.34 20.26
CA SER A 37 6.15 -17.63 19.69
C SER A 37 5.37 -16.31 19.64
N GLY A 38 5.74 -15.42 18.72
CA GLY A 38 4.89 -14.31 18.33
C GLY A 38 3.56 -14.88 17.84
N LYS A 39 2.45 -14.25 18.21
CA LYS A 39 1.12 -14.64 17.72
C LYS A 39 1.16 -14.62 16.19
N SER A 40 0.64 -15.65 15.53
CA SER A 40 0.51 -15.67 14.07
C SER A 40 -0.96 -15.89 13.72
N GLU A 41 -1.41 -15.19 12.68
CA GLU A 41 -2.78 -15.29 12.17
C GLU A 41 -2.76 -15.71 10.70
N ILE A 42 -3.90 -16.23 10.22
CA ILE A 42 -4.04 -16.76 8.86
C ILE A 42 -5.17 -16.04 8.14
N ALA A 43 -4.91 -15.61 6.90
CA ALA A 43 -5.91 -15.17 5.94
C ALA A 43 -6.01 -16.20 4.80
N THR A 44 -7.21 -16.57 4.39
CA THR A 44 -7.42 -17.49 3.25
C THR A 44 -8.11 -16.74 2.12
N LEU A 45 -7.44 -16.61 0.97
CA LEU A 45 -7.81 -15.66 -0.09
C LEU A 45 -7.76 -16.33 -1.47
N ALA A 46 -8.75 -16.10 -2.33
CA ALA A 46 -8.81 -16.55 -3.72
C ALA A 46 -8.83 -15.34 -4.66
N GLY A 47 -7.92 -15.29 -5.63
CA GLY A 47 -7.75 -14.13 -6.52
C GLY A 47 -7.28 -14.50 -7.92
N GLY A 48 -7.82 -15.60 -8.46
CA GLY A 48 -7.32 -16.22 -9.68
C GLY A 48 -6.25 -17.27 -9.42
N CYS A 49 -5.35 -17.48 -10.39
CA CYS A 49 -4.24 -18.42 -10.24
C CYS A 49 -3.42 -18.13 -8.99
N PHE A 50 -3.31 -19.13 -8.11
CA PHE A 50 -2.64 -18.96 -6.81
C PHE A 50 -1.14 -18.65 -6.93
N TRP A 51 -0.48 -18.92 -8.07
CA TRP A 51 0.94 -18.65 -8.26
C TRP A 51 1.22 -17.14 -8.24
N CYS A 52 0.27 -16.37 -8.78
CA CYS A 52 0.37 -14.93 -8.79
C CYS A 52 0.09 -14.35 -7.41
N THR A 53 -0.98 -14.80 -6.75
CA THR A 53 -1.36 -14.28 -5.44
C THR A 53 -0.34 -14.67 -4.37
N GLU A 54 0.23 -15.88 -4.43
CA GLU A 54 1.36 -16.31 -3.59
C GLU A 54 2.56 -15.34 -3.75
N SER A 55 3.03 -15.15 -4.99
CA SER A 55 4.11 -14.21 -5.32
C SER A 55 3.85 -12.79 -4.80
N ASP A 56 2.62 -12.30 -4.90
CA ASP A 56 2.29 -10.92 -4.59
C ASP A 56 2.12 -10.68 -3.09
N LEU A 57 1.62 -11.67 -2.33
CA LEU A 57 1.45 -11.57 -0.87
C LEU A 57 2.75 -11.85 -0.11
N GLU A 58 3.64 -12.71 -0.60
CA GLU A 58 4.94 -12.96 0.05
C GLU A 58 5.85 -11.72 0.13
N LYS A 59 5.58 -10.69 -0.69
CA LYS A 59 6.34 -9.42 -0.68
C LYS A 59 5.91 -8.48 0.45
N LEU A 60 4.78 -8.75 1.12
CA LEU A 60 4.25 -7.89 2.17
C LEU A 60 5.04 -8.08 3.47
N THR A 61 5.58 -6.99 4.00
CA THR A 61 6.28 -7.04 5.29
C THR A 61 5.33 -7.48 6.39
N GLY A 62 5.74 -8.46 7.20
CA GLY A 62 4.90 -9.06 8.25
C GLY A 62 4.24 -10.37 7.83
N VAL A 63 4.17 -10.67 6.53
CA VAL A 63 3.82 -12.02 6.03
C VAL A 63 5.02 -12.94 6.23
N THR A 64 4.77 -14.12 6.81
CA THR A 64 5.82 -15.10 7.14
C THR A 64 5.78 -16.34 6.25
N ASP A 65 4.62 -16.67 5.69
CA ASP A 65 4.45 -17.83 4.81
C ASP A 65 3.19 -17.66 3.92
N VAL A 66 3.23 -18.19 2.70
CA VAL A 66 2.06 -18.24 1.81
C VAL A 66 2.00 -19.60 1.12
N ILE A 67 0.93 -20.36 1.36
CA ILE A 67 0.75 -21.72 0.83
C ILE A 67 -0.38 -21.74 -0.18
N SER A 68 -0.12 -22.24 -1.39
CA SER A 68 -1.11 -22.46 -2.44
C SER A 68 -1.99 -23.68 -2.14
N GLY A 69 -3.29 -23.59 -2.38
CA GLY A 69 -4.22 -24.69 -2.10
C GLY A 69 -5.63 -24.53 -2.64
N TYR A 70 -6.54 -25.31 -2.09
CA TYR A 70 -7.94 -25.41 -2.50
C TYR A 70 -8.89 -25.30 -1.30
N SER A 71 -10.00 -24.57 -1.48
CA SER A 71 -11.04 -24.41 -0.45
C SER A 71 -12.41 -24.15 -1.10
N GLY A 72 -13.48 -24.23 -0.31
CA GLY A 72 -14.85 -23.86 -0.71
C GLY A 72 -15.63 -24.95 -1.45
N GLY A 73 -15.01 -26.07 -1.83
CA GLY A 73 -15.68 -27.23 -2.41
C GLY A 73 -15.91 -28.37 -1.41
N GLU A 74 -16.82 -29.28 -1.75
CA GLU A 74 -17.19 -30.42 -0.90
C GLU A 74 -16.26 -31.63 -1.06
N LEU A 75 -15.52 -31.71 -2.17
CA LEU A 75 -14.65 -32.85 -2.45
C LEU A 75 -13.52 -32.95 -1.42
N GLU A 76 -13.38 -34.09 -0.77
CA GLU A 76 -12.24 -34.33 0.12
C GLU A 76 -10.95 -34.58 -0.66
N ASN A 77 -9.85 -34.02 -0.16
CA ASN A 77 -8.50 -34.15 -0.71
C ASN A 77 -8.45 -33.97 -2.24
N PRO A 78 -8.93 -32.81 -2.77
CA PRO A 78 -9.02 -32.57 -4.19
C PRO A 78 -7.62 -32.48 -4.82
N THR A 79 -7.47 -33.05 -6.02
CA THR A 79 -6.26 -32.90 -6.85
C THR A 79 -6.39 -31.70 -7.80
N TYR A 80 -5.27 -31.15 -8.27
CA TYR A 80 -5.28 -30.06 -9.26
C TYR A 80 -6.12 -30.40 -10.49
N LYS A 81 -6.05 -31.64 -10.99
CA LYS A 81 -6.84 -32.09 -12.14
C LYS A 81 -8.36 -32.01 -11.88
N GLN A 82 -8.81 -32.25 -10.65
CA GLN A 82 -10.22 -32.14 -10.29
C GLN A 82 -10.64 -30.68 -10.13
N VAL A 83 -9.77 -29.84 -9.53
CA VAL A 83 -10.05 -28.41 -9.34
C VAL A 83 -10.04 -27.66 -10.66
N SER A 84 -8.98 -27.80 -11.46
CA SER A 84 -8.84 -27.19 -12.79
C SER A 84 -9.94 -27.56 -13.80
N SER A 85 -10.68 -28.64 -13.55
CA SER A 85 -11.85 -29.00 -14.37
C SER A 85 -13.05 -28.03 -14.20
N GLY A 86 -13.04 -27.23 -13.12
CA GLY A 86 -14.12 -26.32 -12.73
C GLY A 86 -15.36 -27.00 -12.14
N LYS A 87 -15.34 -28.33 -11.96
CA LYS A 87 -16.52 -29.12 -11.52
C LYS A 87 -16.50 -29.51 -10.05
N SER A 88 -15.37 -29.35 -9.35
CA SER A 88 -15.22 -29.81 -7.96
C SER A 88 -15.84 -28.88 -6.91
N GLY A 89 -16.24 -27.67 -7.31
CA GLY A 89 -16.69 -26.59 -6.41
C GLY A 89 -15.56 -25.85 -5.70
N HIS A 90 -14.36 -26.44 -5.61
CA HIS A 90 -13.20 -25.80 -5.01
C HIS A 90 -12.71 -24.60 -5.82
N ILE A 91 -12.16 -23.64 -5.09
CA ILE A 91 -11.48 -22.44 -5.58
C ILE A 91 -9.98 -22.59 -5.31
N GLU A 92 -9.14 -22.14 -6.24
CA GLU A 92 -7.74 -21.89 -5.94
C GLU A 92 -7.61 -20.76 -4.91
N VAL A 93 -6.95 -21.06 -3.80
CA VAL A 93 -6.74 -20.16 -2.68
C VAL A 93 -5.27 -20.14 -2.28
N ILE A 94 -4.91 -19.10 -1.51
CA ILE A 94 -3.69 -19.05 -0.73
C ILE A 94 -4.04 -18.96 0.76
N ASN A 95 -3.27 -19.64 1.61
CA ASN A 95 -3.22 -19.40 3.05
C ASN A 95 -2.03 -18.51 3.35
N VAL A 96 -2.30 -17.27 3.77
CA VAL A 96 -1.29 -16.26 4.13
C VAL A 96 -1.14 -16.28 5.65
N THR A 97 0.02 -16.71 6.14
CA THR A 97 0.38 -16.62 7.56
C THR A 97 1.12 -15.31 7.80
N TYR A 98 0.68 -14.53 8.78
CA TYR A 98 1.25 -13.21 9.07
C TYR A 98 1.34 -12.93 10.57
N ASN A 99 2.22 -12.00 10.93
CA ASN A 99 2.35 -11.48 12.29
C ASN A 99 1.45 -10.23 12.46
N PRO A 100 0.37 -10.29 13.27
CA PRO A 100 -0.54 -9.18 13.49
C PRO A 100 0.11 -7.98 14.20
N ASP A 101 1.26 -8.16 14.85
CA ASP A 101 2.02 -7.06 15.46
C ASP A 101 2.81 -6.24 14.41
N VAL A 102 2.93 -6.73 13.17
CA VAL A 102 3.66 -6.09 12.07
C VAL A 102 2.73 -5.65 10.94
N VAL A 103 1.72 -6.46 10.62
CA VAL A 103 0.76 -6.19 9.56
C VAL A 103 -0.64 -6.60 9.97
N SER A 104 -1.61 -5.71 9.80
CA SER A 104 -3.01 -5.99 10.15
C SER A 104 -3.71 -6.85 9.09
N TYR A 105 -4.82 -7.47 9.48
CA TYR A 105 -5.66 -8.22 8.53
C TYR A 105 -6.15 -7.33 7.36
N GLU A 106 -6.52 -6.07 7.63
CA GLU A 106 -6.91 -5.12 6.59
C GLU A 106 -5.75 -4.85 5.62
N GLN A 107 -4.52 -4.69 6.11
CA GLN A 107 -3.34 -4.49 5.24
C GLN A 107 -3.03 -5.72 4.38
N VAL A 108 -3.30 -6.93 4.88
CA VAL A 108 -3.24 -8.16 4.07
C VAL A 108 -4.31 -8.13 2.97
N LEU A 109 -5.54 -7.70 3.29
CA LEU A 109 -6.60 -7.54 2.29
C LEU A 109 -6.28 -6.43 1.27
N ASP A 110 -5.70 -5.31 1.70
CA ASP A 110 -5.27 -4.22 0.83
C ASP A 110 -4.27 -4.72 -0.21
N GLN A 111 -3.22 -5.40 0.26
CA GLN A 111 -2.24 -6.03 -0.61
C GLN A 111 -2.91 -7.01 -1.57
N PHE A 112 -3.87 -7.81 -1.10
CA PHE A 112 -4.59 -8.75 -1.95
C PHE A 112 -5.43 -8.05 -3.04
N PHE A 113 -6.31 -7.11 -2.68
CA PHE A 113 -7.17 -6.41 -3.62
C PHE A 113 -6.38 -5.56 -4.63
N ARG A 114 -5.19 -5.07 -4.25
CA ARG A 114 -4.27 -4.38 -5.18
C ARG A 114 -3.68 -5.26 -6.29
N HIS A 115 -3.80 -6.58 -6.20
CA HIS A 115 -3.14 -7.52 -7.12
C HIS A 115 -4.11 -8.46 -7.85
N ILE A 116 -5.42 -8.19 -7.78
CA ILE A 116 -6.46 -8.99 -8.42
C ILE A 116 -7.45 -8.10 -9.17
N ASP A 117 -8.32 -8.74 -9.95
CA ASP A 117 -9.55 -8.12 -10.46
C ASP A 117 -10.71 -8.62 -9.58
N PRO A 118 -11.22 -7.81 -8.64
CA PRO A 118 -12.26 -8.23 -7.72
C PRO A 118 -13.69 -8.09 -8.29
N THR A 119 -13.85 -7.63 -9.53
CA THR A 119 -15.16 -7.39 -10.18
C THR A 119 -15.54 -8.47 -11.20
N ASP A 120 -14.66 -9.46 -11.42
CA ASP A 120 -14.87 -10.59 -12.34
C ASP A 120 -15.09 -11.91 -11.58
N ASP A 121 -16.32 -12.42 -11.61
CA ASP A 121 -16.73 -13.69 -11.00
C ASP A 121 -16.63 -14.89 -11.95
N LYS A 122 -16.22 -14.66 -13.20
CA LYS A 122 -16.12 -15.72 -14.24
C LYS A 122 -14.71 -16.27 -14.38
N GLY A 123 -13.76 -15.74 -13.61
CA GLY A 123 -12.37 -16.17 -13.55
C GLY A 123 -11.46 -15.02 -13.13
N SER A 124 -10.24 -15.03 -13.62
CA SER A 124 -9.25 -13.99 -13.37
C SER A 124 -8.33 -13.84 -14.59
N PHE A 125 -8.44 -12.72 -15.30
CA PHE A 125 -7.62 -12.37 -16.46
C PHE A 125 -7.66 -13.42 -17.60
N VAL A 126 -6.60 -14.15 -17.91
CA VAL A 126 -6.66 -15.24 -18.91
C VAL A 126 -7.22 -16.54 -18.34
N ASP A 127 -7.22 -16.70 -17.02
CA ASP A 127 -7.65 -17.92 -16.34
C ASP A 127 -9.15 -17.88 -16.13
N ARG A 128 -9.89 -18.74 -16.83
CA ARG A 128 -11.36 -18.73 -16.85
C ARG A 128 -11.92 -19.97 -16.18
N GLY A 129 -13.02 -19.78 -15.45
CA GLY A 129 -13.71 -20.83 -14.71
C GLY A 129 -13.95 -20.46 -13.24
N PRO A 130 -14.92 -21.12 -12.60
CA PRO A 130 -15.34 -20.81 -11.24
C PRO A 130 -14.23 -21.03 -10.20
N GLN A 131 -13.26 -21.90 -10.47
CA GLN A 131 -12.12 -22.15 -9.58
C GLN A 131 -11.15 -20.97 -9.47
N TYR A 132 -11.28 -19.96 -10.34
CA TYR A 132 -10.44 -18.75 -10.35
C TYR A 132 -11.18 -17.50 -9.88
N ARG A 133 -12.45 -17.62 -9.46
CA ARG A 133 -13.25 -16.46 -9.01
C ARG A 133 -12.69 -15.88 -7.69
N PRO A 134 -12.86 -14.58 -7.45
CA PRO A 134 -12.33 -13.93 -6.26
C PRO A 134 -13.18 -14.27 -5.02
N ALA A 135 -12.52 -14.58 -3.89
CA ALA A 135 -13.18 -14.79 -2.61
C ALA A 135 -12.25 -14.50 -1.42
N VAL A 136 -12.83 -14.08 -0.30
CA VAL A 136 -12.20 -13.96 1.01
C VAL A 136 -12.86 -14.97 1.95
N PHE A 137 -12.06 -15.86 2.55
CA PHE A 137 -12.55 -16.85 3.49
C PHE A 137 -12.25 -16.40 4.93
N TYR A 138 -13.28 -16.03 5.69
CA TYR A 138 -13.11 -15.54 7.06
C TYR A 138 -13.06 -16.70 8.07
N HIS A 139 -12.08 -16.64 8.99
CA HIS A 139 -11.86 -17.65 10.04
C HIS A 139 -12.63 -17.36 11.32
N ASN A 140 -12.96 -16.09 11.56
CA ASN A 140 -13.67 -15.63 12.76
C ASN A 140 -14.52 -14.38 12.46
N GLN A 141 -15.25 -13.90 13.47
CA GLN A 141 -16.15 -12.76 13.32
C GLN A 141 -15.39 -11.45 13.05
N GLU A 142 -14.23 -11.24 13.67
CA GLU A 142 -13.40 -10.05 13.46
C GLU A 142 -12.93 -9.95 12.00
N GLN A 143 -12.41 -11.04 11.43
CA GLN A 143 -12.04 -11.07 10.00
C GLN A 143 -13.24 -10.84 9.09
N LYS A 144 -14.41 -11.36 9.45
CA LYS A 144 -15.63 -11.13 8.68
C LYS A 144 -15.99 -9.64 8.66
N ASP A 145 -15.99 -8.99 9.82
CA ASP A 145 -16.37 -7.59 9.95
C ASP A 145 -15.36 -6.67 9.24
N VAL A 146 -14.06 -6.92 9.42
CA VAL A 146 -13.00 -6.16 8.72
C VAL A 146 -13.10 -6.33 7.20
N ALA A 147 -13.24 -7.57 6.71
CA ALA A 147 -13.36 -7.82 5.27
C ALA A 147 -14.62 -7.18 4.69
N GLN A 148 -15.76 -7.34 5.35
CA GLN A 148 -17.03 -6.78 4.90
C GLN A 148 -16.98 -5.25 4.84
N ASN A 149 -16.45 -4.59 5.87
CA ASN A 149 -16.33 -3.13 5.91
C ASN A 149 -15.36 -2.64 4.83
N PHE A 150 -14.18 -3.25 4.71
CA PHE A 150 -13.19 -2.82 3.73
C PHE A 150 -13.68 -3.01 2.29
N MET A 151 -14.32 -4.14 1.98
CA MET A 151 -14.96 -4.37 0.67
C MET A 151 -16.05 -3.33 0.37
N MET A 152 -16.86 -2.96 1.37
CA MET A 152 -17.88 -1.92 1.22
C MET A 152 -17.27 -0.55 0.93
N GLU A 153 -16.16 -0.20 1.59
CA GLU A 153 -15.45 1.07 1.36
C GLU A 153 -14.80 1.12 -0.01
N ILE A 154 -14.22 0.01 -0.47
CA ILE A 154 -13.71 -0.12 -1.85
C ILE A 154 -14.82 0.15 -2.87
N ASP A 155 -15.98 -0.48 -2.69
CA ASP A 155 -17.14 -0.27 -3.56
C ASP A 155 -17.62 1.17 -3.52
N LYS A 156 -17.78 1.76 -2.32
CA LYS A 156 -18.21 3.15 -2.17
C LYS A 156 -17.22 4.13 -2.84
N ALA A 157 -15.93 3.85 -2.76
CA ALA A 157 -14.88 4.64 -3.41
C ALA A 157 -14.81 4.43 -4.93
N GLN A 158 -15.51 3.43 -5.47
CA GLN A 158 -15.56 3.09 -6.90
C GLN A 158 -14.16 2.93 -7.51
N ILE A 159 -13.26 2.25 -6.80
CA ILE A 159 -11.84 2.10 -7.20
C ILE A 159 -11.72 1.31 -8.51
N PHE A 160 -12.48 0.22 -8.63
CA PHE A 160 -12.43 -0.68 -9.78
C PHE A 160 -13.43 -0.33 -10.88
N GLY A 161 -14.23 0.73 -10.71
CA GLY A 161 -15.23 1.20 -11.67
C GLY A 161 -16.50 0.33 -11.79
N GLU A 162 -16.46 -0.90 -11.29
CA GLU A 162 -17.60 -1.82 -11.18
C GLU A 162 -17.74 -2.35 -9.75
N PRO A 163 -18.94 -2.80 -9.33
CA PRO A 163 -19.13 -3.40 -8.02
C PRO A 163 -18.27 -4.66 -7.83
N LEU A 164 -17.77 -4.85 -6.61
CA LEU A 164 -17.05 -6.06 -6.25
C LEU A 164 -17.96 -7.28 -6.39
N LYS A 165 -17.40 -8.34 -6.97
CA LYS A 165 -18.00 -9.67 -7.01
C LYS A 165 -17.25 -10.69 -6.16
N THR A 166 -16.31 -10.20 -5.36
CA THR A 166 -15.55 -11.01 -4.43
C THR A 166 -16.48 -11.58 -3.37
N GLU A 167 -16.51 -12.90 -3.23
CA GLU A 167 -17.36 -13.57 -2.24
C GLU A 167 -16.75 -13.47 -0.83
N LEU A 168 -17.59 -13.32 0.20
CA LEU A 168 -17.16 -13.43 1.61
C LEU A 168 -17.70 -14.74 2.20
N ILE A 169 -16.82 -15.75 2.28
CA ILE A 169 -17.19 -17.14 2.56
C ILE A 169 -16.70 -17.53 3.96
N LYS A 170 -17.49 -18.30 4.71
CA LYS A 170 -17.00 -18.87 5.98
C LYS A 170 -15.90 -19.88 5.68
N PHE A 171 -14.74 -19.76 6.30
CA PHE A 171 -13.70 -20.77 6.18
C PHE A 171 -14.15 -22.10 6.81
N GLU A 172 -13.95 -23.20 6.08
CA GLU A 172 -14.22 -24.55 6.57
C GLU A 172 -12.96 -25.41 6.57
N LYS A 173 -12.31 -25.54 5.41
CA LYS A 173 -11.14 -26.41 5.26
C LYS A 173 -10.22 -25.93 4.15
N PHE A 174 -8.92 -26.08 4.39
CA PHE A 174 -7.87 -25.84 3.40
C PHE A 174 -7.22 -27.16 3.00
N TRP A 175 -7.06 -27.37 1.70
CA TRP A 175 -6.31 -28.48 1.13
C TRP A 175 -5.06 -27.94 0.42
N PRO A 176 -3.85 -28.20 0.94
CA PRO A 176 -2.62 -27.79 0.26
C PRO A 176 -2.58 -28.36 -1.16
N ALA A 177 -2.20 -27.53 -2.13
CA ALA A 177 -1.94 -27.98 -3.49
C ALA A 177 -0.63 -28.79 -3.52
N GLU A 178 -0.44 -29.57 -4.59
CA GLU A 178 0.73 -30.41 -4.78
C GLU A 178 2.04 -29.60 -4.72
N ASP A 179 3.15 -30.20 -4.26
CA ASP A 179 4.43 -29.52 -4.00
C ASP A 179 5.01 -28.75 -5.19
N TYR A 180 4.66 -29.14 -6.41
CA TYR A 180 5.11 -28.45 -7.62
C TYR A 180 4.39 -27.11 -7.85
N HIS A 181 3.24 -26.87 -7.20
CA HIS A 181 2.53 -25.59 -7.22
C HIS A 181 3.09 -24.59 -6.21
N GLN A 182 3.63 -25.07 -5.09
CA GLN A 182 4.20 -24.21 -4.04
C GLN A 182 5.44 -23.49 -4.56
N ASP A 183 5.58 -22.19 -4.28
CA ASP A 183 6.70 -21.36 -4.73
C ASP A 183 6.95 -21.42 -6.25
N TYR A 184 5.91 -21.67 -7.06
CA TYR A 184 6.11 -21.91 -8.50
C TYR A 184 6.82 -20.74 -9.19
N TYR A 185 6.55 -19.51 -8.74
CA TYR A 185 7.19 -18.31 -9.26
C TYR A 185 8.71 -18.24 -8.97
N LYS A 186 9.17 -18.86 -7.86
CA LYS A 186 10.59 -19.00 -7.52
C LYS A 186 11.21 -20.17 -8.29
N LYS A 187 10.56 -21.33 -8.27
CA LYS A 187 11.05 -22.60 -8.85
C LYS A 187 11.07 -22.59 -10.37
N SER A 188 10.12 -21.90 -11.01
CA SER A 188 9.92 -21.87 -12.46
C SER A 188 9.91 -20.44 -13.02
N LYS A 189 10.82 -19.59 -12.56
CA LYS A 189 10.85 -18.13 -12.81
C LYS A 189 10.60 -17.70 -14.26
N VAL A 190 11.27 -18.33 -15.25
CA VAL A 190 11.11 -17.95 -16.66
C VAL A 190 9.68 -18.21 -17.15
N ARG A 191 9.14 -19.40 -16.86
CA ARG A 191 7.79 -19.79 -17.27
C ARG A 191 6.74 -18.97 -16.54
N TYR A 192 6.93 -18.72 -15.25
CA TYR A 192 6.05 -17.86 -14.47
C TYR A 192 6.04 -16.43 -15.01
N ASN A 193 7.21 -15.83 -15.26
CA ASN A 193 7.29 -14.46 -15.78
C ASN A 193 6.60 -14.31 -17.14
N TYR A 194 6.79 -15.28 -18.04
CA TYR A 194 6.07 -15.30 -19.32
C TYR A 194 4.56 -15.39 -19.12
N TYR A 195 4.09 -16.30 -18.26
CA TYR A 195 2.67 -16.46 -17.94
C TYR A 195 2.08 -15.18 -17.31
N ARG A 196 2.74 -14.58 -16.31
CA ARG A 196 2.29 -13.34 -15.66
C ARG A 196 2.16 -12.20 -16.67
N TYR A 197 3.17 -12.01 -17.52
CA TYR A 197 3.15 -11.00 -18.57
C TYR A 197 2.00 -11.23 -19.58
N ALA A 198 1.81 -12.47 -20.02
CA ALA A 198 0.76 -12.84 -20.98
C ALA A 198 -0.66 -12.86 -20.38
N SER A 199 -0.78 -12.84 -19.06
CA SER A 199 -2.09 -12.95 -18.39
C SER A 199 -2.96 -11.72 -18.56
N GLY A 200 -2.40 -10.54 -18.85
CA GLY A 200 -3.15 -9.29 -18.85
C GLY A 200 -3.33 -8.68 -17.45
N ARG A 201 -2.87 -9.37 -16.39
CA ARG A 201 -3.03 -8.89 -15.01
C ARG A 201 -2.34 -7.55 -14.79
N ASP A 202 -1.07 -7.43 -15.16
CA ASP A 202 -0.32 -6.21 -14.89
C ASP A 202 -0.88 -5.03 -15.66
N GLN A 203 -1.35 -5.23 -16.89
CA GLN A 203 -1.99 -4.21 -17.73
C GLN A 203 -3.33 -3.74 -17.14
N TYR A 204 -4.13 -4.65 -16.56
CA TYR A 204 -5.32 -4.27 -15.81
C TYR A 204 -4.96 -3.44 -14.58
N LEU A 205 -3.97 -3.87 -13.80
CA LEU A 205 -3.55 -3.16 -12.59
C LEU A 205 -2.94 -1.78 -12.92
N ASP A 206 -2.21 -1.65 -14.02
CA ASP A 206 -1.71 -0.37 -14.55
C ASP A 206 -2.88 0.57 -14.91
N LYS A 207 -3.94 0.03 -15.52
CA LYS A 207 -5.14 0.81 -15.84
C LYS A 207 -5.88 1.30 -14.59
N ILE A 208 -5.95 0.50 -13.53
CA ILE A 208 -6.67 0.86 -12.30
C ILE A 208 -5.84 1.80 -11.40
N PHE A 209 -4.56 1.50 -11.21
CA PHE A 209 -3.70 2.16 -10.22
C PHE A 209 -2.64 3.08 -10.82
N GLY A 210 -2.59 3.22 -12.14
CA GLY A 210 -1.59 3.99 -12.87
C GLY A 210 -0.35 3.16 -13.24
N ASP A 211 0.28 3.56 -14.35
CA ASP A 211 1.48 2.89 -14.89
C ASP A 211 2.69 2.97 -13.93
N ASP A 212 2.72 3.95 -13.02
CA ASP A 212 3.77 4.16 -12.03
C ASP A 212 3.47 3.53 -10.66
N ARG A 213 2.43 2.69 -10.54
CA ARG A 213 2.03 2.04 -9.27
C ARG A 213 3.14 1.22 -8.59
N LYS A 214 4.19 0.82 -9.33
CA LYS A 214 5.32 0.04 -8.82
C LYS A 214 6.37 0.95 -8.18
N GLU A 215 6.56 2.12 -8.77
CA GLU A 215 7.49 3.15 -8.34
C GLU A 215 6.89 3.96 -7.17
N ASN A 216 5.59 4.27 -7.26
CA ASN A 216 4.83 5.10 -6.33
C ASN A 216 3.57 4.37 -5.82
N PRO A 217 3.72 3.30 -5.02
CA PRO A 217 2.59 2.49 -4.61
C PRO A 217 1.70 3.23 -3.59
N LYS A 218 0.42 3.44 -3.92
CA LYS A 218 -0.63 3.81 -2.95
C LYS A 218 -1.46 2.61 -2.53
N THR A 219 -1.62 2.41 -1.23
CA THR A 219 -2.57 1.41 -0.68
C THR A 219 -4.00 1.75 -1.08
N ILE A 220 -4.87 0.75 -1.13
CA ILE A 220 -6.31 0.97 -1.35
C ILE A 220 -6.89 1.85 -0.23
N ARG A 221 -6.48 1.64 1.03
CA ARG A 221 -6.85 2.51 2.15
C ARG A 221 -6.51 3.98 1.87
N GLN A 222 -5.28 4.27 1.45
CA GLN A 222 -4.88 5.64 1.07
C GLN A 222 -5.75 6.20 -0.06
N ILE A 223 -6.06 5.40 -1.09
CA ILE A 223 -6.93 5.83 -2.20
C ILE A 223 -8.35 6.15 -1.71
N ILE A 224 -8.90 5.35 -0.78
CA ILE A 224 -10.20 5.59 -0.16
C ILE A 224 -10.17 6.90 0.63
N ASP A 225 -9.13 7.10 1.44
CA ASP A 225 -8.98 8.28 2.28
C ASP A 225 -8.82 9.54 1.42
N ASP A 226 -8.01 9.50 0.36
CA ASP A 226 -7.84 10.60 -0.62
C ASP A 226 -9.17 10.98 -1.30
N LYS A 227 -9.96 9.97 -1.70
CA LYS A 227 -11.29 10.18 -2.31
C LYS A 227 -12.29 10.76 -1.30
N ASN A 228 -12.29 10.28 -0.07
CA ASN A 228 -13.15 10.80 1.00
C ASN A 228 -12.78 12.23 1.37
N ALA A 229 -11.48 12.54 1.45
CA ALA A 229 -10.99 13.90 1.65
C ALA A 229 -11.44 14.81 0.50
N THR A 230 -11.37 14.33 -0.74
CA THR A 230 -11.85 15.07 -1.92
C THR A 230 -13.35 15.32 -1.90
N ALA A 231 -14.14 14.34 -1.48
CA ALA A 231 -15.60 14.46 -1.41
C ALA A 231 -16.07 15.43 -0.31
N ASN A 232 -15.32 15.55 0.78
CA ASN A 232 -15.66 16.39 1.94
C ASN A 232 -14.88 17.71 1.99
N ALA A 233 -14.05 17.99 0.98
CA ALA A 233 -13.23 19.19 0.94
C ALA A 233 -14.07 20.47 0.93
N LYS A 234 -13.65 21.44 1.76
CA LYS A 234 -14.18 22.80 1.75
C LYS A 234 -14.11 23.39 0.34
N THR A 235 -15.20 23.94 -0.16
CA THR A 235 -15.24 24.55 -1.50
C THR A 235 -14.77 25.99 -1.46
N TYR A 236 -14.05 26.41 -2.50
CA TYR A 236 -13.62 27.79 -2.69
C TYR A 236 -14.27 28.36 -3.96
N SER A 237 -14.32 29.69 -4.09
CA SER A 237 -14.90 30.37 -5.24
C SER A 237 -13.90 31.32 -5.85
N LYS A 238 -13.71 31.24 -7.17
CA LYS A 238 -12.89 32.18 -7.92
C LYS A 238 -13.54 33.58 -7.89
N PRO A 239 -12.83 34.63 -7.46
CA PRO A 239 -13.29 36.01 -7.60
C PRO A 239 -13.49 36.39 -9.08
N SER A 240 -14.16 37.49 -9.35
CA SER A 240 -14.30 37.99 -10.73
C SER A 240 -12.95 38.47 -11.29
N ASP A 241 -12.77 38.42 -12.61
CA ASP A 241 -11.55 38.88 -13.28
C ASP A 241 -11.15 40.31 -12.88
N ALA A 242 -12.15 41.18 -12.66
CA ALA A 242 -11.92 42.55 -12.20
C ALA A 242 -11.34 42.61 -10.78
N GLU A 243 -11.84 41.78 -9.86
CA GLU A 243 -11.32 41.68 -8.48
C GLU A 243 -9.92 41.06 -8.46
N ILE A 244 -9.69 40.01 -9.26
CA ILE A 244 -8.36 39.39 -9.41
C ILE A 244 -7.36 40.44 -9.90
N LYS A 245 -7.69 41.17 -10.97
CA LYS A 245 -6.81 42.19 -11.53
C LYS A 245 -6.54 43.36 -10.57
N ALA A 246 -7.48 43.68 -9.69
CA ALA A 246 -7.33 44.74 -8.71
C ALA A 246 -6.54 44.32 -7.47
N SER A 247 -6.57 43.04 -7.11
CA SER A 247 -5.97 42.50 -5.88
C SER A 247 -4.53 41.98 -6.07
N LEU A 248 -4.20 41.51 -7.28
CA LEU A 248 -2.89 40.94 -7.59
C LEU A 248 -1.89 41.98 -8.10
N THR A 249 -0.62 41.78 -7.78
CA THR A 249 0.48 42.45 -8.51
C THR A 249 0.55 41.94 -9.95
N SER A 250 1.20 42.69 -10.85
CA SER A 250 1.36 42.28 -12.25
C SER A 250 1.98 40.88 -12.37
N LEU A 251 3.05 40.59 -11.63
CA LEU A 251 3.68 39.25 -11.68
C LEU A 251 2.74 38.14 -11.19
N GLN A 252 1.97 38.37 -10.12
CA GLN A 252 1.01 37.39 -9.61
C GLN A 252 -0.12 37.14 -10.61
N TYR A 253 -0.61 38.20 -11.26
CA TYR A 253 -1.61 38.08 -12.32
C TYR A 253 -1.05 37.30 -13.51
N ASP A 254 0.11 37.70 -14.04
CA ASP A 254 0.76 37.06 -15.19
C ASP A 254 1.02 35.56 -14.92
N VAL A 255 1.49 35.23 -13.71
CA VAL A 255 1.73 33.82 -13.33
C VAL A 255 0.43 33.04 -13.21
N THR A 256 -0.57 33.54 -12.49
CA THR A 256 -1.77 32.76 -12.17
C THR A 256 -2.77 32.70 -13.31
N GLN A 257 -2.91 33.76 -14.11
CA GLN A 257 -3.93 33.87 -15.15
C GLN A 257 -3.38 33.68 -16.57
N ASP A 258 -2.12 34.08 -16.82
CA ASP A 258 -1.49 34.03 -18.16
C ASP A 258 -0.39 32.95 -18.25
N ASP A 259 -0.34 32.04 -17.28
CA ASP A 259 0.59 30.91 -17.20
C ASP A 259 2.08 31.31 -17.29
N ALA A 260 2.43 32.51 -16.82
CA ALA A 260 3.81 32.94 -16.75
C ALA A 260 4.60 32.15 -15.69
N THR A 261 5.92 32.26 -15.73
CA THR A 261 6.81 31.64 -14.74
C THR A 261 7.73 32.72 -14.15
N GLU A 262 7.76 32.82 -12.82
CA GLU A 262 8.63 33.77 -12.11
C GLU A 262 10.11 33.39 -12.24
N ARG A 263 11.01 34.32 -11.94
CA ARG A 263 12.46 34.06 -12.04
C ARG A 263 12.96 33.12 -10.94
N PRO A 264 13.88 32.18 -11.26
CA PRO A 264 14.48 31.32 -10.25
C PRO A 264 15.33 32.13 -9.26
N PHE A 265 15.29 31.75 -7.98
CA PHE A 265 16.02 32.38 -6.86
C PHE A 265 15.68 33.85 -6.57
N ASP A 266 14.83 34.47 -7.38
CA ASP A 266 14.35 35.83 -7.22
C ASP A 266 12.83 35.80 -7.00
N ASN A 267 12.43 35.10 -5.94
CA ASN A 267 11.04 34.94 -5.54
C ASN A 267 10.91 34.79 -4.03
N LYS A 268 9.69 34.89 -3.52
CA LYS A 268 9.46 35.04 -2.08
C LYS A 268 9.66 33.75 -1.27
N TYR A 269 9.42 32.57 -1.86
CA TYR A 269 9.31 31.33 -1.09
C TYR A 269 10.31 30.24 -1.46
N TRP A 270 11.24 30.46 -2.41
CA TRP A 270 12.23 29.43 -2.76
C TRP A 270 13.01 28.94 -1.54
N ASP A 271 13.43 29.83 -0.63
CA ASP A 271 14.19 29.50 0.58
C ASP A 271 13.38 29.55 1.88
N ASN A 272 12.05 29.78 1.83
CA ASN A 272 11.22 29.77 3.04
C ASN A 272 11.29 28.41 3.75
N LYS A 273 11.46 28.45 5.07
CA LYS A 273 11.55 27.28 5.98
C LYS A 273 10.60 27.37 7.17
N GLN A 274 9.76 28.40 7.24
CA GLN A 274 8.78 28.53 8.30
C GLN A 274 7.75 27.41 8.21
N GLU A 275 7.23 26.99 9.37
CA GLU A 275 6.14 26.03 9.44
C GLU A 275 4.81 26.71 9.11
N GLY A 276 4.01 26.06 8.28
CA GLY A 276 2.73 26.59 7.82
C GLY A 276 2.30 26.00 6.48
N ILE A 277 1.26 26.58 5.89
CA ILE A 277 0.70 26.14 4.61
C ILE A 277 0.84 27.22 3.54
N TYR A 278 0.79 26.78 2.28
CA TYR A 278 0.73 27.61 1.10
C TYR A 278 -0.67 27.48 0.51
N VAL A 279 -1.36 28.61 0.39
CA VAL A 279 -2.70 28.70 -0.19
C VAL A 279 -2.65 29.39 -1.55
N ASP A 280 -3.62 29.14 -2.42
CA ASP A 280 -3.78 29.88 -3.68
C ASP A 280 -3.96 31.37 -3.34
N ILE A 281 -3.17 32.22 -3.99
CA ILE A 281 -3.27 33.66 -3.80
C ILE A 281 -4.60 34.24 -4.31
N VAL A 282 -5.28 33.56 -5.23
CA VAL A 282 -6.55 33.98 -5.83
C VAL A 282 -7.75 33.59 -4.96
N THR A 283 -7.81 32.34 -4.52
CA THR A 283 -9.00 31.79 -3.83
C THR A 283 -8.81 31.54 -2.34
N GLY A 284 -7.56 31.42 -1.89
CA GLY A 284 -7.24 30.93 -0.54
C GLY A 284 -7.40 29.42 -0.38
N GLU A 285 -7.65 28.65 -1.44
CA GLU A 285 -7.68 27.19 -1.28
C GLU A 285 -6.30 26.65 -0.89
N PRO A 286 -6.19 25.71 0.06
CA PRO A 286 -4.91 25.22 0.55
C PRO A 286 -4.27 24.29 -0.47
N LEU A 287 -3.02 24.57 -0.84
CA LEU A 287 -2.32 23.89 -1.93
C LEU A 287 -1.21 22.96 -1.43
N PHE A 288 -0.33 23.46 -0.56
CA PHE A 288 0.85 22.72 -0.11
C PHE A 288 1.16 22.97 1.37
N SER A 289 1.74 21.96 2.03
CA SER A 289 2.27 22.10 3.39
C SER A 289 3.78 22.34 3.37
N SER A 290 4.29 23.11 4.34
CA SER A 290 5.74 23.23 4.53
C SER A 290 6.41 21.92 4.93
N LYS A 291 5.65 20.93 5.45
CA LYS A 291 6.18 19.59 5.79
C LYS A 291 6.61 18.81 4.54
N ASP A 292 5.98 19.06 3.40
CA ASP A 292 6.30 18.45 2.11
C ASP A 292 7.28 19.31 1.28
N LYS A 293 7.65 20.50 1.76
CA LYS A 293 8.60 21.38 1.08
C LYS A 293 10.02 20.90 1.30
N TYR A 294 10.83 20.90 0.23
CA TYR A 294 12.23 20.50 0.31
C TYR A 294 13.15 21.36 -0.55
N LYS A 295 14.47 21.26 -0.30
CA LYS A 295 15.49 21.99 -1.07
C LYS A 295 15.81 21.25 -2.37
N SER A 296 15.14 21.62 -3.46
CA SER A 296 15.36 21.04 -4.79
C SER A 296 16.59 21.59 -5.51
N GLY A 297 16.99 22.84 -5.21
CA GLY A 297 18.05 23.55 -5.93
C GLY A 297 17.65 24.12 -7.29
N THR A 298 16.36 24.09 -7.65
CA THR A 298 15.88 24.61 -8.95
C THR A 298 15.66 26.12 -8.95
N GLY A 299 15.51 26.73 -7.77
CA GLY A 299 15.24 28.16 -7.62
C GLY A 299 13.77 28.51 -7.42
N TRP A 300 12.88 27.52 -7.39
CA TRP A 300 11.46 27.69 -7.06
C TRP A 300 11.08 26.83 -5.84
N PRO A 301 10.08 27.23 -5.03
CA PRO A 301 9.57 26.38 -3.96
C PRO A 301 9.13 25.02 -4.54
N SER A 302 9.64 23.94 -3.94
CA SER A 302 9.44 22.58 -4.42
C SER A 302 8.87 21.70 -3.32
N PHE A 303 7.85 20.91 -3.66
CA PHE A 303 7.14 20.03 -2.74
C PHE A 303 7.10 18.59 -3.26
N THR A 304 6.95 17.63 -2.35
CA THR A 304 6.83 16.20 -2.71
C THR A 304 5.40 15.79 -3.09
N GLN A 305 4.40 16.52 -2.59
CA GLN A 305 2.97 16.27 -2.81
C GLN A 305 2.14 17.52 -2.45
N PRO A 306 0.91 17.67 -2.97
CA PRO A 306 -0.05 18.68 -2.50
C PRO A 306 -0.53 18.35 -1.08
N ILE A 307 -1.09 19.34 -0.39
CA ILE A 307 -1.71 19.13 0.94
C ILE A 307 -2.94 18.21 0.86
N SER A 308 -3.65 18.24 -0.28
CA SER A 308 -4.72 17.33 -0.63
C SER A 308 -4.94 17.35 -2.15
N GLU A 309 -5.22 16.18 -2.73
CA GLU A 309 -5.63 16.06 -4.14
C GLU A 309 -6.96 16.77 -4.43
N ALA A 310 -7.69 17.14 -3.38
CA ALA A 310 -8.95 17.85 -3.49
C ALA A 310 -8.83 19.27 -4.05
N TYR A 311 -7.64 19.89 -4.00
CA TYR A 311 -7.40 21.31 -4.31
C TYR A 311 -6.47 21.57 -5.50
N VAL A 312 -5.93 20.51 -6.11
CA VAL A 312 -4.96 20.62 -7.20
C VAL A 312 -5.39 19.75 -8.37
N VAL A 313 -5.27 20.29 -9.58
CA VAL A 313 -5.54 19.59 -10.84
C VAL A 313 -4.26 19.55 -11.66
N THR A 314 -4.00 18.41 -12.31
CA THR A 314 -2.87 18.26 -13.23
C THR A 314 -3.35 18.09 -14.66
N THR A 315 -2.74 18.82 -15.59
CA THR A 315 -3.05 18.79 -17.02
C THR A 315 -1.78 18.62 -17.84
N THR A 316 -1.89 18.01 -19.03
CA THR A 316 -0.74 17.90 -19.95
C THR A 316 -0.56 19.22 -20.71
N ASP A 317 0.61 19.83 -20.54
CA ASP A 317 1.06 21.06 -21.18
C ASP A 317 1.96 20.74 -22.39
N TYR A 318 1.60 21.28 -23.57
CA TYR A 318 2.31 21.13 -24.84
C TYR A 318 3.01 22.42 -25.32
N LYS A 319 3.18 23.44 -24.46
CA LYS A 319 3.79 24.73 -24.83
C LYS A 319 5.28 24.64 -25.17
N LEU A 320 5.96 23.54 -24.80
CA LEU A 320 7.36 23.28 -25.11
C LEU A 320 7.51 22.04 -26.00
N LEU A 321 8.72 21.81 -26.54
CA LEU A 321 9.05 20.67 -27.41
C LEU A 321 8.77 19.29 -26.77
N TYR A 322 8.66 19.23 -25.44
CA TYR A 322 8.35 18.03 -24.69
C TYR A 322 7.14 18.29 -23.79
N PRO A 323 6.18 17.34 -23.69
CA PRO A 323 5.02 17.49 -22.83
C PRO A 323 5.47 17.57 -21.37
N ARG A 324 4.86 18.50 -20.62
CA ARG A 324 5.03 18.63 -19.17
C ARG A 324 3.68 18.44 -18.49
N THR A 325 3.70 18.14 -17.21
CA THR A 325 2.47 18.09 -16.40
C THR A 325 2.33 19.40 -15.66
N GLU A 326 1.44 20.27 -16.14
CA GLU A 326 1.04 21.51 -15.49
C GLU A 326 0.23 21.19 -14.23
N VAL A 327 0.38 22.05 -13.22
CA VAL A 327 -0.34 21.99 -11.95
C VAL A 327 -1.11 23.29 -11.78
N ARG A 328 -2.42 23.18 -11.55
CA ARG A 328 -3.36 24.30 -11.34
C ARG A 328 -4.14 24.13 -10.04
N SER A 329 -4.57 25.23 -9.43
CA SER A 329 -5.53 25.18 -8.32
C SER A 329 -6.91 24.79 -8.83
N LYS A 330 -7.67 24.00 -8.07
CA LYS A 330 -8.93 23.43 -8.56
C LYS A 330 -10.05 24.45 -8.63
N PHE A 331 -10.19 25.29 -7.61
CA PHE A 331 -11.28 26.28 -7.56
C PHE A 331 -10.90 27.60 -8.21
N GLY A 332 -9.64 28.00 -8.15
CA GLY A 332 -9.13 29.23 -8.77
C GLY A 332 -8.76 29.10 -10.24
N ASP A 333 -8.51 27.87 -10.72
CA ASP A 333 -7.90 27.61 -12.02
C ASP A 333 -6.60 28.43 -12.22
N SER A 334 -5.88 28.68 -11.12
CA SER A 334 -4.65 29.46 -11.10
C SER A 334 -3.51 28.57 -11.57
N HIS A 335 -2.71 29.02 -12.54
CA HIS A 335 -1.46 28.35 -12.87
C HIS A 335 -0.48 28.42 -11.69
N LEU A 336 -0.10 27.25 -11.18
CA LEU A 336 0.81 27.12 -10.04
C LEU A 336 2.22 26.81 -10.52
N GLY A 337 2.37 25.89 -11.47
CA GLY A 337 3.66 25.48 -12.02
C GLY A 337 3.59 24.10 -12.67
N HIS A 338 4.61 23.27 -12.45
CA HIS A 338 4.71 21.94 -13.07
C HIS A 338 5.18 20.87 -12.08
N VAL A 339 4.75 19.63 -12.30
CA VAL A 339 5.21 18.45 -11.56
C VAL A 339 6.15 17.60 -12.42
N PHE A 340 7.23 17.11 -11.80
CA PHE A 340 8.28 16.32 -12.45
C PHE A 340 8.53 15.01 -11.69
N LYS A 341 9.07 13.99 -12.38
CA LYS A 341 9.41 12.67 -11.80
C LYS A 341 10.85 12.58 -11.29
N ASP A 342 11.46 13.71 -10.96
CA ASP A 342 12.85 13.84 -10.48
C ASP A 342 12.91 14.26 -8.99
N GLY A 343 11.83 14.00 -8.25
CA GLY A 343 11.71 14.31 -6.83
C GLY A 343 12.35 13.25 -5.92
N PRO A 344 12.46 13.54 -4.62
CA PRO A 344 12.94 12.57 -3.64
C PRO A 344 11.91 11.46 -3.42
N LYS A 345 12.39 10.28 -3.02
CA LYS A 345 11.53 9.21 -2.48
C LYS A 345 10.87 9.68 -1.18
N PRO A 346 9.67 9.17 -0.82
CA PRO A 346 8.98 8.03 -1.42
C PRO A 346 8.14 8.38 -2.65
N THR A 347 7.70 9.62 -2.83
CA THR A 347 6.80 9.98 -3.95
C THR A 347 7.52 10.04 -5.30
N GLY A 348 8.83 10.33 -5.32
CA GLY A 348 9.57 10.55 -6.56
C GLY A 348 9.11 11.78 -7.35
N LEU A 349 8.17 12.56 -6.82
CA LEU A 349 7.56 13.71 -7.46
C LEU A 349 8.16 15.01 -6.94
N ARG A 350 8.32 15.97 -7.85
CA ARG A 350 8.72 17.34 -7.55
C ARG A 350 7.68 18.31 -8.10
N TYR A 351 6.84 18.83 -7.22
CA TYR A 351 5.92 19.93 -7.52
C TYR A 351 6.70 21.25 -7.45
N CYS A 352 7.08 21.78 -8.61
CA CYS A 352 7.88 23.00 -8.74
C CYS A 352 6.96 24.21 -9.00
N MET A 353 6.61 24.93 -7.94
CA MET A 353 5.55 25.93 -7.96
C MET A 353 6.11 27.36 -8.00
N ASN A 354 5.36 28.30 -8.57
CA ASN A 354 5.66 29.73 -8.50
C ASN A 354 5.21 30.29 -7.13
N SER A 355 6.10 31.02 -6.45
CA SER A 355 5.77 31.77 -5.25
C SER A 355 4.69 32.81 -5.50
N ALA A 356 4.71 33.46 -6.67
CA ALA A 356 3.71 34.43 -7.09
C ALA A 356 2.29 33.85 -7.20
N ALA A 357 2.14 32.54 -7.32
CA ALA A 357 0.83 31.89 -7.32
C ALA A 357 0.30 31.57 -5.92
N MET A 358 1.10 31.79 -4.88
CA MET A 358 0.79 31.33 -3.53
C MET A 358 0.90 32.42 -2.47
N ARG A 359 0.18 32.23 -1.37
CA ARG A 359 0.33 32.98 -0.13
C ARG A 359 0.67 32.02 0.99
N PHE A 360 1.71 32.32 1.76
CA PHE A 360 2.10 31.51 2.91
C PHE A 360 1.35 31.97 4.16
N ILE A 361 0.82 31.02 4.93
CA ILE A 361 0.18 31.22 6.23
C ILE A 361 1.01 30.46 7.27
N PRO A 362 1.69 31.15 8.20
CA PRO A 362 2.41 30.53 9.30
C PRO A 362 1.50 29.63 10.16
N ALA A 363 2.06 28.55 10.73
CA ALA A 363 1.33 27.58 11.53
C ALA A 363 0.60 28.23 12.73
N ASP A 364 1.23 29.22 13.37
CA ASP A 364 0.67 29.99 14.49
C ASP A 364 -0.46 30.96 14.07
N LYS A 365 -0.74 31.09 12.77
CA LYS A 365 -1.80 31.92 12.19
C LYS A 365 -2.92 31.15 11.51
N LEU A 366 -2.85 29.82 11.47
CA LEU A 366 -3.86 28.98 10.81
C LEU A 366 -5.26 29.17 11.39
N ALA A 367 -5.42 29.12 12.72
CA ALA A 367 -6.71 29.35 13.37
C ALA A 367 -7.27 30.75 13.09
N GLU A 368 -6.42 31.77 13.20
CA GLU A 368 -6.82 33.17 12.99
C GLU A 368 -7.29 33.42 11.54
N GLU A 369 -6.73 32.67 10.57
CA GLU A 369 -7.06 32.80 9.15
C GLU A 369 -8.11 31.80 8.64
N GLY A 370 -8.69 30.96 9.52
CA GLY A 370 -9.77 30.02 9.17
C GLY A 370 -9.31 28.74 8.48
N TYR A 371 -8.14 28.24 8.87
CA TYR A 371 -7.49 27.01 8.43
C TYR A 371 -7.20 26.10 9.64
N GLU A 372 -8.06 26.13 10.66
CA GLU A 372 -7.87 25.36 11.90
C GLU A 372 -7.72 23.85 11.69
N GLU A 373 -8.32 23.31 10.62
CA GLU A 373 -8.24 21.89 10.27
C GLU A 373 -6.82 21.41 9.92
N TYR A 374 -5.89 22.32 9.64
CA TYR A 374 -4.50 22.00 9.31
C TYR A 374 -3.52 22.19 10.48
N ILE A 375 -4.01 22.63 11.66
CA ILE A 375 -3.15 22.90 12.82
C ILE A 375 -2.44 21.63 13.29
N GLU A 376 -3.18 20.53 13.40
CA GLU A 376 -2.67 19.24 13.88
C GLU A 376 -1.48 18.71 13.05
N MET A 377 -1.33 19.15 11.79
CA MET A 377 -0.17 18.79 10.95
C MET A 377 1.16 19.33 11.48
N PHE A 378 1.11 20.38 12.30
CA PHE A 378 2.27 21.07 12.86
C PHE A 378 2.43 20.83 14.36
N GLU A 379 1.48 20.15 14.98
CA GLU A 379 1.56 19.69 16.37
C GLU A 379 2.28 18.34 16.42
N GLY A 380 3.61 18.36 16.62
CA GLY A 380 4.45 17.16 16.64
C GLY A 380 5.74 17.35 17.40
#